data_AF-A0A1W1CVX9-F1
#
_entry.id   AF-A0A1W1CVX9-F1
#
_cell.length_a   1.000
_cell.length_b   1.000
_cell.length_c   1.000
_cell.angle_alpha   90.00
_cell.angle_beta   90.00
_cell.angle_gamma   90.00
#
_symmetry.space_group_name_H-M   'P 1'
#
loop_
_entity.id
_entity.type
_entity.pdbx_description
1 polymer ?
#
loop_
_entity_poly.entity_id
_entity_poly.type
_entity_poly.pdbx_seq_one_letter_code
_entity_poly.pdbx_strand_id
1 'polypeptide(L)' 'MSSWVIGMMLGVSVFLGSIAVVALMWAIKKGQFDDQEKFLNGALFDDTDELNDAYQREQKRKESRKKKVK' A
#
# COMPACT_ATOMS: atom_id res chain seq x y z
N MET A 1 29.66 24.22 20.01
CA MET A 1 28.67 23.16 20.29
C MET A 1 29.31 22.15 21.23
N SER A 2 28.58 21.62 22.21
CA SER A 2 29.13 20.62 23.14
C SER A 2 29.18 19.24 22.47
N SER A 3 30.22 18.46 22.76
CA SER A 3 30.37 17.09 22.27
C SER A 3 29.17 16.21 22.62
N TRP A 4 28.52 16.51 23.75
CA TRP A 4 27.26 15.89 24.17
C TRP A 4 26.12 16.11 23.16
N VAL A 5 25.94 17.35 22.70
CA VAL A 5 24.89 17.69 21.72
C VAL A 5 25.16 16.98 20.39
N ILE A 6 26.43 16.93 19.96
CA ILE A 6 26.82 16.20 18.74
C ILE A 6 26.52 14.70 18.89
N GLY A 7 26.85 14.11 20.04
CA GLY A 7 26.53 12.70 20.34
C GLY A 7 25.04 12.40 20.29
N MET A 8 24.20 13.29 20.85
CA MET A 8 22.74 13.16 20.77
C MET A 8 22.21 13.28 19.34
N MET A 9 22.71 14.23 18.55
CA MET A 9 22.30 14.42 17.16
C MET A 9 22.65 13.19 16.30
N LEU A 10 23.84 12.63 16.48
CA LEU A 10 24.26 11.40 15.79
C LEU A 10 23.48 10.17 16.28
N GLY A 11 23.24 10.06 17.58
CA GLY A 11 22.48 8.94 18.15
C GLY A 11 21.06 8.89 17.59
N VAL A 12 20.37 10.02 17.56
CA VAL A 12 19.00 10.10 17.04
C VAL A 12 18.96 9.85 15.52
N SER A 13 19.91 10.40 14.76
CA SER A 13 19.93 10.20 13.30
C SER A 13 20.19 8.74 12.91
N VAL A 14 21.16 8.09 13.56
CA VAL A 14 21.46 6.67 13.34
C VAL A 14 20.27 5.80 13.78
N PHE A 15 19.65 6.11 14.91
CA PHE A 15 18.49 5.38 15.41
C PHE A 15 17.30 5.45 14.44
N LEU A 16 16.94 6.65 13.97
CA LEU A 16 15.86 6.82 12.99
C LEU A 16 16.19 6.15 11.65
N GLY A 17 17.45 6.25 11.19
CA GLY A 17 17.92 5.54 10.01
C GLY A 17 17.77 4.02 10.15
N SER A 18 18.08 3.49 11.33
CA SER A 18 17.97 2.05 11.62
C SER A 18 16.51 1.59 11.55
N ILE A 19 15.58 2.36 12.13
CA ILE A 19 14.15 2.08 12.07
C ILE A 19 13.66 2.08 10.62
N ALA A 20 14.07 3.05 9.81
CA ALA A 20 13.68 3.12 8.39
C ALA A 20 14.14 1.87 7.61
N VAL A 21 15.37 1.39 7.85
CA VAL A 21 15.90 0.17 7.21
C VAL A 21 15.10 -1.07 7.63
N VAL A 22 14.78 -1.22 8.92
CA VAL A 22 13.95 -2.33 9.41
C VAL A 22 12.54 -2.28 8.83
N ALA A 23 11.92 -1.11 8.78
CA ALA A 23 10.60 -0.91 8.19
C ALA A 23 10.59 -1.24 6.70
N LEU A 24 11.64 -0.86 5.96
CA LEU A 24 11.80 -1.19 4.54
C LEU A 24 11.90 -2.70 4.32
N MET A 25 12.74 -3.40 5.10
CA MET A 25 12.87 -4.85 5.02
C MET A 25 11.54 -5.57 5.33
N TRP A 26 10.79 -5.07 6.33
CA TRP A 26 9.46 -5.58 6.64
C TRP A 26 8.46 -5.35 5.50
N ALA A 27 8.44 -4.16 4.89
CA ALA A 27 7.57 -3.81 3.77
C ALA A 27 7.83 -4.70 2.54
N ILE A 28 9.09 -4.96 2.23
CA ILE A 28 9.49 -5.89 1.17
C ILE A 28 9.02 -7.31 1.49
N LYS A 29 9.30 -7.82 2.70
CA LYS A 29 8.89 -9.17 3.11
C LYS A 29 7.36 -9.35 3.14
N LYS A 30 6.62 -8.29 3.46
CA LYS A 30 5.15 -8.30 3.51
C LYS A 30 4.51 -8.19 2.12
N GLY A 31 5.29 -7.97 1.06
CA GLY A 31 4.75 -7.80 -0.28
C GLY A 31 3.94 -6.50 -0.42
N GLN A 32 4.28 -5.43 0.33
CA GLN A 32 3.60 -4.13 0.17
C GLN A 32 3.74 -3.55 -1.24
N PHE A 33 4.72 -4.04 -2.01
CA PHE A 33 4.96 -3.66 -3.40
C PHE A 33 4.41 -4.66 -4.43
N ASP A 34 3.78 -5.74 -3.98
CA ASP A 34 3.25 -6.81 -4.86
C ASP A 34 1.95 -6.37 -5.58
N ASP A 35 1.30 -5.29 -5.10
CA ASP A 35 0.11 -4.70 -5.74
C ASP A 35 0.44 -3.91 -7.03
N GLN A 36 1.70 -3.86 -7.47
CA GLN A 36 2.08 -3.12 -8.69
C GLN A 36 1.47 -3.70 -9.98
N GLU A 37 1.23 -5.02 -10.06
CA GLU A 37 0.51 -5.60 -11.20
C GLU A 37 -0.87 -4.99 -11.37
N LYS A 38 -1.56 -4.65 -10.27
CA LYS A 38 -2.90 -4.06 -10.35
C LYS A 38 -2.91 -2.61 -10.83
N PHE A 39 -1.85 -1.86 -10.57
CA PHE A 39 -1.70 -0.48 -11.04
C PHE A 39 -1.16 -0.39 -12.46
N LEU A 40 -0.28 -1.30 -12.86
CA LEU A 40 0.26 -1.35 -14.22
C LEU A 40 -0.73 -2.02 -15.19
N ASN A 41 -1.45 -3.08 -14.78
CA ASN A 41 -2.43 -3.74 -15.64
C ASN A 41 -3.62 -2.85 -15.97
N GLY A 42 -4.14 -2.06 -15.02
CA GLY A 42 -5.24 -1.13 -15.28
C GLY A 42 -4.88 0.07 -16.19
N ALA A 43 -3.58 0.28 -16.47
CA ALA A 43 -3.12 1.31 -17.40
C ALA A 43 -2.73 0.75 -18.78
N LEU A 44 -2.33 -0.53 -18.85
CA LEU A 44 -1.82 -1.16 -20.06
C LEU A 44 -2.85 -2.04 -20.77
N PHE A 45 -3.79 -2.62 -20.02
CA PHE A 45 -4.81 -3.54 -20.54
C PHE A 45 -6.20 -3.00 -20.17
N ASP A 46 -6.86 -2.33 -21.11
CA ASP A 46 -8.32 -2.15 -21.10
C ASP A 46 -8.95 -3.50 -21.49
N ASP A 47 -8.69 -4.54 -20.68
CA ASP A 47 -9.05 -5.91 -21.02
C ASP A 47 -10.47 -6.23 -20.56
N THR A 48 -11.14 -7.07 -21.34
CA THR A 48 -12.54 -7.47 -21.13
C THR A 48 -12.84 -8.02 -19.72
N ASP A 49 -11.82 -8.57 -19.05
CA ASP A 49 -11.93 -9.05 -17.68
C ASP A 49 -12.16 -7.91 -16.67
N GLU A 50 -11.58 -6.74 -16.87
CA GLU A 50 -11.77 -5.59 -15.98
C GLU A 50 -13.19 -5.01 -16.11
N LEU A 51 -13.74 -5.04 -17.33
CA LEU A 51 -15.13 -4.69 -17.62
C LEU A 51 -16.10 -5.67 -16.93
N ASN A 52 -15.76 -6.96 -16.94
CA ASN A 52 -16.55 -8.01 -16.29
C ASN A 52 -16.49 -7.89 -14.76
N ASP A 53 -15.33 -7.57 -14.20
CA ASP A 53 -15.14 -7.32 -12.77
C ASP A 53 -15.85 -6.04 -12.29
N ALA A 54 -15.84 -4.98 -13.10
CA ALA A 54 -16.64 -3.77 -12.85
C ALA A 54 -18.13 -4.09 -12.83
N TYR A 55 -18.61 -4.87 -13.81
CA TYR A 55 -20.00 -5.31 -13.89
C TYR A 55 -20.42 -6.15 -12.67
N GLN A 56 -19.61 -7.13 -12.28
CA GLN A 56 -19.85 -7.97 -11.10
C GLN A 56 -19.88 -7.16 -9.80
N ARG A 57 -18.99 -6.16 -9.66
CA ARG A 57 -18.99 -5.23 -8.51
C ARG A 57 -20.25 -4.37 -8.48
N GLU A 58 -20.75 -3.94 -9.62
CA GLU A 58 -21.99 -3.17 -9.72
C GLU A 58 -23.22 -4.02 -9.34
N GLN A 59 -23.28 -5.26 -9.81
CA GLN A 59 -24.36 -6.20 -9.45
C GLN A 59 -24.40 -6.50 -7.95
N LYS A 60 -23.25 -6.80 -7.34
CA LYS A 60 -23.16 -7.00 -5.87
C LYS A 60 -23.61 -5.76 -5.08
N ARG A 61 -23.31 -4.55 -5.57
CA ARG A 61 -23.81 -3.29 -4.97
C ARG A 61 -25.33 -3.13 -5.12
N LYS A 62 -25.90 -3.51 -6.26
CA LYS A 62 -27.35 -3.48 -6.51
C LYS A 62 -28.08 -4.49 -5.62
N GLU A 63 -27.56 -5.71 -5.48
CA GLU A 63 -28.14 -6.76 -4.62
C GLU A 63 -28.11 -6.39 -3.14
N SER A 64 -26.98 -5.86 -2.65
CA SER A 64 -26.86 -5.39 -1.26
C SER A 64 -27.79 -4.21 -0.95
N ARG A 65 -28.03 -3.30 -1.91
CA ARG A 65 -29.05 -2.25 -1.77
C ARG A 65 -30.46 -2.83 -1.75
N LYS A 66 -30.79 -3.78 -2.64
CA LYS A 66 -32.11 -4.43 -2.67
C LYS A 66 -32.40 -5.21 -1.39
N LYS A 67 -31.40 -5.86 -0.79
CA LYS A 67 -31.52 -6.54 0.52
C LYS A 67 -31.67 -5.58 1.71
N LYS A 68 -31.24 -4.31 1.58
CA LYS A 68 -31.43 -3.29 2.64
C LYS A 68 -32.77 -2.55 2.55
N VAL A 69 -33.43 -2.61 1.39
CA VAL A 69 -34.72 -1.94 1.13
C VAL A 69 -35.91 -2.88 1.32
N LYS A 70 -35.66 -4.18 1.47
CA LYS A 70 -36.65 -5.23 1.77
C LYS A 70 -36.58 -5.59 3.25
#